data_AF-D5MIT1-F1
#
_entry.id   AF-D5MIT1-F1
#
_cell.length_a   1.000
_cell.length_b   1.000
_cell.length_c   1.000
_cell.angle_alpha   90.00
_cell.angle_beta   90.00
_cell.angle_gamma   90.00
#
_symmetry.space_group_name_H-M   'P 1'
#
loop_
_entity.id
_entity.type
_entity.pdbx_description
1 polymer ?
#
loop_
_entity_poly.entity_id
_entity_poly.type
_entity_poly.pdbx_seq_one_letter_code
_entity_poly.pdbx_strand_id
1 'polypeptide(L)'
;MSDESLPGAVFLDLLPNQPKNDETRKAFQAILRHRFEAQIVQSAERVWDLPPIILQKPQNEYLQLLLEARELCLDGYFYSCVAMCGIIGERIVKDAFRAILLIRNGGIAKPPPDLALDQLEHVEVGGIVHFLREAAVLCVEAAKAADSLGKLRNRYAHARGKKPKKDALDAIKHLHTIVSDTVSVFRDFEIKSGVLVRKPTSPRMPDDA
;
A
#
# COMPACT_ATOMS: atom_id res chain seq x y z
N MET A 1 44.80 7.73 14.50
CA MET A 1 44.24 7.43 13.16
C MET A 1 43.35 8.62 12.82
N SER A 2 43.86 9.49 11.96
CA SER A 2 43.19 10.72 11.53
C SER A 2 42.02 10.38 10.63
N ASP A 3 40.84 10.83 11.05
CA ASP A 3 39.59 10.79 10.29
C ASP A 3 39.68 11.88 9.22
N GLU A 4 40.30 11.57 8.09
CA GLU A 4 40.25 12.41 6.89
C GLU A 4 38.86 12.23 6.27
N SER A 5 37.89 12.98 6.80
CA SER A 5 36.61 13.17 6.13
C SER A 5 36.87 13.80 4.76
N LEU A 6 36.70 13.01 3.70
CA LEU A 6 36.78 13.50 2.32
C LEU A 6 35.93 14.78 2.17
N PRO A 7 36.45 15.85 1.55
CA PRO A 7 35.71 17.09 1.35
C PRO A 7 34.36 16.77 0.69
N GLY A 8 33.29 17.28 1.32
CA GLY A 8 31.91 16.85 1.08
C GLY A 8 31.55 16.77 -0.40
N ALA A 9 31.33 15.55 -0.88
CA ALA A 9 30.88 15.32 -2.24
C ALA A 9 29.52 16.01 -2.45
N VAL A 10 29.46 16.97 -3.36
CA VAL A 10 28.23 17.69 -3.72
C VAL A 10 27.65 17.05 -4.98
N PHE A 11 26.36 16.67 -4.94
CA PHE A 11 25.60 16.34 -6.14
C PHE A 11 25.09 17.63 -6.78
N LEU A 12 25.41 17.82 -8.06
CA LEU A 12 24.92 18.96 -8.85
C LEU A 12 24.06 18.44 -10.01
N ASP A 13 22.79 18.76 -9.98
CA ASP A 13 21.90 18.56 -11.13
C ASP A 13 22.07 19.72 -12.12
N LEU A 14 22.57 19.40 -13.31
CA LEU A 14 22.83 20.35 -14.39
C LEU A 14 21.72 20.38 -15.44
N LEU A 15 20.58 19.73 -15.18
CA LEU A 15 19.44 19.81 -16.08
C LEU A 15 18.96 21.27 -16.18
N PRO A 16 18.84 21.83 -17.40
CA PRO A 16 18.37 23.20 -17.57
C PRO A 16 16.93 23.31 -17.08
N ASN A 17 16.70 24.20 -16.11
CA ASN A 17 15.37 24.46 -15.56
C ASN A 17 14.48 25.31 -16.50
N GLN A 18 15.05 25.88 -17.57
CA GLN A 18 14.33 26.58 -18.63
C GLN A 18 14.95 26.30 -20.01
N PRO A 19 14.13 26.05 -21.05
CA PRO A 19 14.64 25.88 -22.41
C PRO A 19 15.16 27.22 -22.94
N LYS A 20 16.39 27.23 -23.49
CA LYS A 20 17.03 28.44 -24.03
C LYS A 20 16.40 28.91 -25.35
N ASN A 21 15.82 28.00 -26.13
CA ASN A 21 15.13 28.26 -27.40
C ASN A 21 14.21 27.08 -27.78
N ASP A 22 13.44 27.23 -28.87
CA ASP A 22 12.52 26.20 -29.36
C ASP A 22 13.24 24.93 -29.85
N GLU A 23 14.45 25.05 -30.39
CA GLU A 23 15.27 23.91 -30.80
C GLU A 23 15.65 23.04 -29.59
N THR A 24 16.09 23.66 -28.50
CA THR A 24 16.41 22.99 -27.23
C THR A 24 15.17 22.31 -26.65
N ARG A 25 14.00 22.95 -26.74
CA ARG A 25 12.72 22.35 -26.32
C ARG A 25 12.40 21.10 -27.12
N LYS A 26 12.51 21.15 -28.46
CA LYS A 26 12.25 20.00 -29.34
C LYS A 26 13.25 18.87 -29.11
N ALA A 27 14.53 19.19 -28.94
CA ALA A 27 15.57 18.20 -28.62
C ALA A 27 15.27 17.49 -27.29
N PHE A 28 14.88 18.24 -26.26
CA PHE A 28 14.50 17.65 -24.97
C PHE A 28 13.25 16.77 -25.07
N GLN A 29 12.23 17.19 -25.82
CA GLN A 29 11.04 16.38 -26.09
C GLN A 29 11.38 15.06 -26.79
N ALA A 30 12.30 15.07 -27.76
CA ALA A 30 12.77 13.86 -28.43
C ALA A 30 13.49 12.90 -27.47
N ILE A 31 14.34 13.43 -26.58
CA ILE A 31 15.00 12.64 -25.53
C ILE A 31 13.96 12.00 -24.61
N LEU A 32 12.95 12.75 -24.17
CA LEU A 32 11.87 12.22 -23.32
C LEU A 32 11.06 11.15 -24.04
N ARG A 33 10.70 11.36 -25.31
CA ARG A 33 9.97 10.36 -26.11
C ARG A 33 10.76 9.06 -26.22
N HIS A 34 12.05 9.14 -26.55
CA HIS A 34 12.90 7.95 -26.63
C HIS A 34 12.99 7.21 -25.29
N ARG A 35 13.13 7.95 -24.17
CA ARG A 35 13.13 7.35 -22.82
C ARG A 35 11.80 6.64 -22.53
N PHE A 36 10.69 7.26 -22.89
CA PHE A 36 9.36 6.68 -22.71
C PHE A 36 9.20 5.40 -23.53
N GLU A 37 9.52 5.44 -24.83
CA GLU A 37 9.45 4.27 -25.73
C GLU A 37 10.29 3.10 -25.23
N ALA A 38 11.50 3.37 -24.73
CA ALA A 38 12.37 2.35 -24.15
C ALA A 38 11.79 1.72 -22.86
N GLN A 39 10.95 2.44 -22.12
CA GLN A 39 10.33 1.95 -20.88
C GLN A 39 9.05 1.16 -21.12
N ILE A 40 8.35 1.35 -22.24
CA ILE A 40 7.05 0.70 -22.55
C ILE A 40 7.11 -0.81 -22.34
N VAL A 41 8.14 -1.48 -22.87
CA VAL A 41 8.27 -2.95 -22.77
C VAL A 41 8.32 -3.38 -21.30
N GLN A 42 9.14 -2.71 -20.50
CA GLN A 42 9.27 -3.05 -19.08
C GLN A 42 8.01 -2.70 -18.28
N SER A 43 7.32 -1.62 -18.64
CA SER A 43 6.05 -1.25 -18.02
C SER A 43 4.96 -2.28 -18.34
N ALA A 44 4.90 -2.75 -19.59
CA ALA A 44 3.97 -3.80 -20.01
C ALA A 44 4.21 -5.12 -19.26
N GLU A 45 5.47 -5.54 -19.11
CA GLU A 45 5.80 -6.71 -18.28
C GLU A 45 5.31 -6.55 -16.84
N ARG A 46 5.51 -5.36 -16.25
CA ARG A 46 5.03 -5.08 -14.89
C ARG A 46 3.51 -5.16 -14.78
N VAL A 47 2.74 -4.79 -15.80
CA VAL A 47 1.26 -4.94 -15.77
C VAL A 47 0.86 -6.38 -15.48
N TRP A 48 1.56 -7.35 -16.07
CA TRP A 48 1.26 -8.78 -15.89
C TRP A 48 1.65 -9.32 -14.51
N ASP A 49 2.60 -8.68 -13.83
CA ASP A 49 3.01 -9.04 -12.47
C ASP A 49 2.05 -8.51 -11.38
N LEU A 50 1.14 -7.60 -11.75
CA LEU A 50 0.30 -6.88 -10.80
C LEU A 50 -1.06 -7.57 -10.60
N PRO A 51 -1.50 -7.77 -9.34
CA PRO A 51 -2.81 -8.34 -9.06
C PRO A 51 -3.94 -7.39 -9.53
N PRO A 52 -5.11 -7.94 -9.90
CA PRO A 52 -6.27 -7.14 -10.29
C PRO A 52 -6.83 -6.38 -9.10
N ILE A 53 -7.18 -5.10 -9.24
CA ILE A 53 -7.83 -4.33 -8.16
C ILE A 53 -9.34 -4.56 -8.23
N ILE A 54 -9.92 -5.09 -7.14
CA ILE A 54 -11.35 -5.38 -7.08
C ILE A 54 -11.90 -4.89 -5.74
N LEU A 55 -12.74 -3.85 -5.78
CA LEU A 55 -13.29 -3.15 -4.62
C LEU A 55 -14.82 -3.25 -4.58
N GLN A 56 -15.40 -3.23 -3.37
CA GLN A 56 -16.85 -3.29 -3.20
C GLN A 56 -17.59 -2.00 -3.58
N LYS A 57 -16.91 -0.86 -3.44
CA LYS A 57 -17.45 0.44 -3.84
C LYS A 57 -16.38 1.19 -4.64
N PRO A 58 -16.63 1.51 -5.92
CA PRO A 58 -15.65 2.20 -6.76
C PRO A 58 -15.42 3.66 -6.34
N GLN A 59 -16.24 4.21 -5.43
CA GLN A 59 -16.10 5.57 -4.88
C GLN A 59 -15.36 5.60 -3.54
N ASN A 60 -14.69 4.50 -3.16
CA ASN A 60 -13.93 4.46 -1.92
C ASN A 60 -12.66 5.33 -2.06
N GLU A 61 -12.35 6.12 -1.04
CA GLU A 61 -11.13 6.92 -0.89
C GLU A 61 -9.83 6.12 -1.16
N TYR A 62 -9.84 4.81 -0.95
CA TYR A 62 -8.68 3.97 -1.26
C TYR A 62 -8.49 3.69 -2.75
N LEU A 63 -9.50 3.81 -3.62
CA LEU A 63 -9.34 3.46 -5.03
C LEU A 63 -8.25 4.31 -5.68
N GLN A 64 -8.31 5.62 -5.49
CA GLN A 64 -7.34 6.54 -6.08
C GLN A 64 -5.93 6.24 -5.59
N LEU A 65 -5.76 6.00 -4.29
CA LEU A 65 -4.47 5.66 -3.70
C LEU A 65 -3.92 4.31 -4.21
N LEU A 66 -4.79 3.31 -4.41
CA LEU A 66 -4.40 2.02 -4.96
C LEU A 66 -3.99 2.13 -6.44
N LEU A 67 -4.70 2.94 -7.22
CA LEU A 67 -4.34 3.23 -8.61
C LEU A 67 -3.00 3.96 -8.67
N GLU A 68 -2.80 4.97 -7.84
CA GLU A 68 -1.54 5.73 -7.77
C GLU A 68 -0.35 4.83 -7.38
N ALA A 69 -0.51 3.96 -6.38
CA ALA A 69 0.52 3.00 -6.01
C ALA A 69 0.87 2.04 -7.16
N ARG A 70 -0.14 1.67 -7.96
CA ARG A 70 0.03 0.82 -9.15
C ARG A 70 0.78 1.56 -10.25
N GLU A 71 0.40 2.80 -10.55
CA GLU A 71 1.06 3.66 -11.53
C GLU A 71 2.53 3.87 -11.16
N LEU A 72 2.84 4.16 -9.90
CA LEU A 72 4.22 4.27 -9.43
C LEU A 72 5.05 3.00 -9.69
N CYS A 73 4.45 1.82 -9.54
CA CYS A 73 5.13 0.57 -9.89
C CYS A 73 5.34 0.45 -11.40
N LEU A 74 4.30 0.73 -12.19
CA LEU A 74 4.34 0.66 -13.65
C LEU A 74 5.38 1.61 -14.24
N ASP A 75 5.52 2.81 -13.69
CA ASP A 75 6.46 3.83 -14.14
C ASP A 75 7.89 3.62 -13.60
N GLY A 76 8.08 2.64 -12.72
CA GLY A 76 9.39 2.31 -12.14
C GLY A 76 9.80 3.16 -10.94
N TYR A 77 8.89 3.95 -10.37
CA TYR A 77 9.06 4.69 -9.11
C TYR A 77 8.92 3.77 -7.89
N PHE A 78 9.76 2.75 -7.83
CA PHE A 78 9.63 1.65 -6.87
C PHE A 78 9.73 2.07 -5.40
N TYR A 79 10.57 3.06 -5.07
CA TYR A 79 10.67 3.57 -3.71
C TYR A 79 9.34 4.19 -3.27
N SER A 80 8.79 5.08 -4.11
CA SER A 80 7.51 5.74 -3.87
C SER A 80 6.37 4.74 -3.81
N CYS A 81 6.38 3.73 -4.68
CA CYS A 81 5.42 2.63 -4.64
C CYS A 81 5.43 1.90 -3.29
N VAL A 82 6.61 1.47 -2.79
CA VAL A 82 6.72 0.80 -1.47
C VAL A 82 6.21 1.70 -0.35
N ALA A 83 6.58 2.99 -0.36
CA ALA A 83 6.15 3.94 0.65
C ALA A 83 4.63 4.13 0.65
N MET A 84 4.05 4.33 -0.53
CA MET A 84 2.62 4.53 -0.73
C MET A 84 1.83 3.28 -0.33
N CYS A 85 2.27 2.08 -0.75
CA CYS A 85 1.64 0.85 -0.32
C CYS A 85 1.65 0.72 1.21
N GLY A 86 2.77 1.04 1.86
CA GLY A 86 2.89 1.02 3.31
C GLY A 86 1.91 1.95 4.01
N ILE A 87 1.75 3.19 3.53
CA ILE A 87 0.81 4.18 4.08
C ILE A 87 -0.64 3.71 3.91
N ILE A 88 -1.01 3.25 2.72
CA ILE A 88 -2.37 2.77 2.43
C ILE A 88 -2.69 1.55 3.28
N GLY A 89 -1.78 0.58 3.36
CA GLY A 89 -1.97 -0.64 4.14
C GLY A 89 -2.15 -0.36 5.63
N GLU A 90 -1.33 0.54 6.20
CA GLU A 90 -1.51 1.01 7.58
C GLU A 90 -2.88 1.66 7.78
N ARG A 91 -3.31 2.52 6.85
CA ARG A 91 -4.59 3.21 6.96
C ARG A 91 -5.77 2.25 6.92
N ILE A 92 -5.77 1.28 5.99
CA ILE A 92 -6.82 0.25 5.90
C ILE A 92 -6.93 -0.55 7.20
N VAL A 93 -5.79 -0.95 7.79
CA VAL A 93 -5.77 -1.67 9.07
C VAL A 93 -6.37 -0.83 10.19
N LYS A 94 -5.99 0.45 10.30
CA LYS A 94 -6.53 1.36 11.30
C LYS A 94 -8.02 1.61 11.12
N ASP A 95 -8.49 1.78 9.89
CA ASP A 95 -9.91 1.98 9.60
C ASP A 95 -10.74 0.70 9.87
N ALA A 96 -10.19 -0.48 9.60
CA ALA A 96 -10.80 -1.75 10.01
C ALA A 96 -10.93 -1.86 11.54
N PHE A 97 -9.91 -1.41 12.28
CA PHE A 97 -9.97 -1.35 13.73
C PHE A 97 -11.00 -0.34 14.24
N ARG A 98 -11.02 0.88 13.69
CA ARG A 98 -12.01 1.90 14.01
C ARG A 98 -13.44 1.39 13.80
N ALA A 99 -13.69 0.65 12.71
CA ALA A 99 -15.00 0.13 12.36
C ALA A 99 -15.54 -0.94 13.33
N ILE A 100 -14.68 -1.63 14.08
CA ILE A 100 -15.11 -2.69 15.02
C ILE A 100 -15.12 -2.26 16.49
N LEU A 101 -14.61 -1.06 16.80
CA LEU A 101 -14.53 -0.58 18.17
C LEU A 101 -15.88 -0.10 18.69
N LEU A 102 -16.31 -0.67 19.82
CA LEU A 102 -17.47 -0.23 20.58
C LEU A 102 -17.07 -0.04 22.04
N ILE A 103 -17.43 1.12 22.61
CA ILE A 103 -17.26 1.39 24.04
C ILE A 103 -18.59 1.11 24.73
N ARG A 104 -18.55 0.24 25.74
CA ARG A 104 -19.68 -0.01 26.61
C ARG A 104 -19.63 0.93 27.81
N ASN A 105 -20.61 1.83 27.92
CA ASN A 105 -20.76 2.72 29.07
C ASN A 105 -22.22 2.72 29.53
N GLY A 106 -22.46 2.44 30.81
CA GLY A 106 -23.83 2.40 31.36
C GLY A 106 -24.75 1.37 30.70
N GLY A 107 -24.20 0.24 30.24
CA GLY A 107 -24.96 -0.81 29.56
C GLY A 107 -25.19 -0.60 28.06
N ILE A 108 -24.90 0.59 27.53
CA ILE A 108 -25.06 0.94 26.11
C ILE A 108 -23.71 0.76 25.40
N ALA A 109 -23.70 0.03 24.29
CA ALA A 109 -22.57 -0.05 23.37
C ALA A 109 -22.70 1.05 22.32
N LYS A 110 -21.69 1.91 22.19
CA LYS A 110 -21.64 2.96 21.17
C LYS A 110 -20.24 3.10 20.58
N PRO A 111 -20.11 3.56 19.33
CA PRO A 111 -18.79 3.86 18.78
C PRO A 111 -18.12 5.00 19.57
N PRO A 112 -16.79 4.99 19.71
CA PRO A 112 -16.06 6.12 20.25
C PRO A 112 -16.27 7.38 19.38
N PRO A 113 -16.25 8.60 19.96
CA PRO A 113 -16.24 9.82 19.17
C PRO A 113 -14.94 9.95 18.37
N ASP A 114 -14.99 10.67 17.24
CA ASP A 114 -13.85 10.80 16.32
C ASP A 114 -12.57 11.29 17.01
N LEU A 115 -12.68 12.28 17.91
CA LEU A 115 -11.54 12.79 18.68
C LEU A 115 -10.83 11.70 19.51
N ALA A 116 -11.56 10.70 19.99
CA ALA A 116 -10.96 9.56 20.69
C ALA A 116 -10.34 8.55 19.70
N LEU A 117 -10.96 8.33 18.54
CA LEU A 117 -10.40 7.49 17.47
C LEU A 117 -9.13 8.09 16.86
N ASP A 118 -8.99 9.41 16.85
CA ASP A 118 -7.79 10.09 16.36
C ASP A 118 -6.58 9.85 17.27
N GLN A 119 -6.80 9.60 18.57
CA GLN A 119 -5.71 9.17 19.46
C GLN A 119 -5.14 7.80 19.06
N LEU A 120 -5.93 6.96 18.36
CA LEU A 120 -5.46 5.66 17.87
C LEU A 120 -4.49 5.80 16.69
N GLU A 121 -4.37 6.97 16.07
CA GLU A 121 -3.37 7.18 15.01
C GLU A 121 -1.93 7.05 15.52
N HIS A 122 -1.71 7.28 16.81
CA HIS A 122 -0.40 7.16 17.45
C HIS A 122 -0.07 5.74 17.93
N VAL A 123 -1.05 4.83 17.90
CA VAL A 123 -0.85 3.45 18.33
C VAL A 123 -0.05 2.69 17.27
N GLU A 124 0.89 1.87 17.73
CA GLU A 124 1.69 1.03 16.85
C GLU A 124 0.80 0.06 16.06
N VAL A 125 0.95 0.09 14.74
CA VAL A 125 0.15 -0.73 13.81
C VAL A 125 0.32 -2.22 14.07
N GLY A 126 1.50 -2.68 14.47
CA GLY A 126 1.75 -4.10 14.77
C GLY A 126 0.84 -4.64 15.87
N GLY A 127 0.60 -3.84 16.92
CA GLY A 127 -0.35 -4.19 17.98
C GLY A 127 -1.78 -4.27 17.47
N ILE A 128 -2.19 -3.34 16.61
CA ILE A 128 -3.52 -3.33 15.98
C ILE A 128 -3.70 -4.56 15.06
N VAL A 129 -2.71 -4.88 14.22
CA VAL A 129 -2.73 -6.06 13.35
C VAL A 129 -2.90 -7.34 14.16
N HIS A 130 -2.13 -7.49 15.25
CA HIS A 130 -2.25 -8.63 16.13
C HIS A 130 -3.64 -8.72 16.76
N PHE A 131 -4.16 -7.61 17.28
CA PHE A 131 -5.50 -7.55 17.86
C PHE A 131 -6.57 -7.97 16.84
N LEU A 132 -6.54 -7.42 15.62
CA LEU A 132 -7.50 -7.73 14.57
C LEU A 132 -7.44 -9.19 14.11
N ARG A 133 -6.25 -9.81 14.12
CA ARG A 133 -6.08 -11.24 13.86
C ARG A 133 -6.77 -12.08 14.94
N GLU A 134 -6.47 -11.82 16.20
CA GLU A 134 -7.06 -12.58 17.32
C GLU A 134 -8.58 -12.38 17.42
N ALA A 135 -9.07 -11.19 17.07
CA ALA A 135 -10.50 -10.89 16.97
C ALA A 135 -11.17 -11.46 15.71
N ALA A 136 -10.45 -12.24 14.89
CA ALA A 136 -10.92 -12.80 13.61
C ALA A 136 -11.49 -11.77 12.62
N VAL A 137 -11.05 -10.51 12.72
CA VAL A 137 -11.38 -9.44 11.77
C VAL A 137 -10.48 -9.53 10.54
N LEU A 138 -9.19 -9.82 10.75
CA LEU A 138 -8.23 -10.12 9.70
C LEU A 138 -7.91 -11.61 9.68
N CYS A 139 -7.83 -12.21 8.49
CA CYS A 139 -7.28 -13.54 8.35
C CYS A 139 -5.75 -13.56 8.60
N VAL A 140 -5.21 -14.76 8.81
CA VAL A 140 -3.79 -14.97 9.09
C VAL A 140 -2.91 -14.43 7.95
N GLU A 141 -3.34 -14.61 6.71
CA GLU A 141 -2.66 -14.14 5.50
C GLU A 141 -2.62 -12.62 5.43
N ALA A 142 -3.74 -11.95 5.70
CA ALA A 142 -3.83 -10.49 5.70
C ALA A 142 -3.02 -9.87 6.83
N ALA A 143 -3.03 -10.47 8.03
CA ALA A 143 -2.19 -10.03 9.14
C ALA A 143 -0.69 -10.15 8.80
N LYS A 144 -0.26 -11.29 8.24
CA LYS A 144 1.13 -11.48 7.77
C LYS A 144 1.50 -10.50 6.67
N ALA A 145 0.57 -10.19 5.77
CA ALA A 145 0.79 -9.21 4.71
C ALA A 145 0.97 -7.79 5.28
N ALA A 146 0.14 -7.38 6.24
CA ALA A 146 0.27 -6.09 6.93
C ALA A 146 1.62 -5.96 7.65
N ASP A 147 2.04 -6.98 8.40
CA ASP A 147 3.35 -7.00 9.07
C ASP A 147 4.51 -6.92 8.07
N SER A 148 4.43 -7.68 6.98
CA SER A 148 5.48 -7.72 5.95
C SER A 148 5.59 -6.38 5.23
N LEU A 149 4.46 -5.74 4.93
CA LEU A 149 4.40 -4.43 4.32
C LEU A 149 4.94 -3.33 5.24
N GLY A 150 4.60 -3.36 6.53
CA GLY A 150 5.15 -2.45 7.54
C GLY A 150 6.68 -2.57 7.66
N LYS A 151 7.20 -3.80 7.73
CA LYS A 151 8.66 -4.06 7.72
C LYS A 151 9.33 -3.54 6.45
N LEU A 152 8.69 -3.75 5.30
CA LEU A 152 9.21 -3.32 4.02
C LEU A 152 9.29 -1.79 3.92
N ARG A 153 8.21 -1.08 4.27
CA ARG A 153 8.18 0.38 4.37
C ARG A 153 9.28 0.90 5.29
N ASN A 154 9.43 0.30 6.48
CA ASN A 154 10.43 0.71 7.45
C ASN A 154 11.87 0.55 6.92
N ARG A 155 12.16 -0.53 6.18
CA ARG A 155 13.47 -0.69 5.51
C ARG A 155 13.74 0.44 4.52
N TYR A 156 12.73 0.84 3.75
CA TYR A 156 12.86 1.91 2.76
C TYR A 156 13.02 3.28 3.43
N ALA A 157 12.23 3.58 4.47
CA ALA A 157 12.34 4.80 5.25
C ALA A 157 13.76 5.03 5.83
N HIS A 158 14.50 3.95 6.11
CA HIS A 158 15.88 4.00 6.59
C HIS A 158 16.94 3.76 5.50
N ALA A 159 16.59 3.88 4.22
CA ALA A 159 17.48 3.64 3.08
C ALA A 159 18.16 2.25 3.07
N ARG A 160 17.52 1.24 3.67
CA ARG A 160 17.99 -0.16 3.73
C ARG A 160 17.33 -1.07 2.70
N GLY A 161 16.46 -0.53 1.84
CA GLY A 161 15.88 -1.25 0.70
C GLY A 161 16.96 -1.64 -0.30
N LYS A 162 17.02 -2.93 -0.68
CA LYS A 162 18.10 -3.44 -1.54
C LYS A 162 17.63 -3.86 -2.93
N LYS A 163 16.33 -4.13 -3.11
CA LYS A 163 15.79 -4.71 -4.35
C LYS A 163 14.52 -3.97 -4.78
N PRO A 164 14.62 -2.69 -5.19
CA PRO A 164 13.46 -1.81 -5.44
C PRO A 164 12.35 -2.42 -6.28
N LYS A 165 12.67 -2.98 -7.45
CA LYS A 165 11.65 -3.61 -8.31
C LYS A 165 10.92 -4.75 -7.60
N LYS A 166 11.66 -5.68 -7.00
CA LYS A 166 11.08 -6.84 -6.30
C LYS A 166 10.28 -6.39 -5.07
N ASP A 167 10.87 -5.51 -4.28
CA ASP A 167 10.29 -4.97 -3.07
C ASP A 167 8.96 -4.24 -3.39
N ALA A 168 8.88 -3.45 -4.46
CA ALA A 168 7.64 -2.82 -4.90
C ALA A 168 6.54 -3.83 -5.31
N LEU A 169 6.91 -4.88 -6.05
CA LEU A 169 5.97 -5.94 -6.42
C LEU A 169 5.46 -6.69 -5.18
N ASP A 170 6.35 -7.01 -4.24
CA ASP A 170 5.99 -7.64 -2.97
C ASP A 170 5.08 -6.71 -2.15
N ALA A 171 5.36 -5.40 -2.11
CA ALA A 171 4.54 -4.39 -1.43
C ALA A 171 3.10 -4.36 -1.98
N ILE A 172 2.95 -4.31 -3.31
CA ILE A 172 1.63 -4.32 -3.94
C ILE A 172 0.88 -5.63 -3.66
N LYS A 173 1.56 -6.77 -3.71
CA LYS A 173 0.93 -8.07 -3.40
C LYS A 173 0.45 -8.13 -1.95
N HIS A 174 1.25 -7.62 -1.00
CA HIS A 174 0.82 -7.51 0.39
C HIS A 174 -0.37 -6.57 0.54
N LEU A 175 -0.32 -5.39 -0.06
CA LEU A 175 -1.43 -4.44 -0.02
C LEU A 175 -2.72 -5.04 -0.60
N HIS A 176 -2.62 -5.72 -1.74
CA HIS A 176 -3.75 -6.39 -2.37
C HIS A 176 -4.34 -7.47 -1.46
N THR A 177 -3.50 -8.21 -0.72
CA THR A 177 -3.96 -9.21 0.24
C THR A 177 -4.76 -8.57 1.37
N ILE A 178 -4.29 -7.44 1.90
CA ILE A 178 -5.00 -6.67 2.93
C ILE A 178 -6.34 -6.16 2.38
N VAL A 179 -6.34 -5.55 1.19
CA VAL A 179 -7.55 -5.05 0.50
C VAL A 179 -8.57 -6.17 0.30
N SER A 180 -8.12 -7.33 -0.16
CA SER A 180 -8.98 -8.49 -0.44
C SER A 180 -9.73 -9.00 0.80
N ASP A 181 -9.10 -8.90 1.96
CA ASP A 181 -9.65 -9.40 3.24
C ASP A 181 -10.49 -8.36 3.99
N THR A 182 -10.36 -7.07 3.66
CA THR A 182 -10.96 -5.98 4.42
C THR A 182 -12.07 -5.28 3.65
N VAL A 183 -11.72 -4.62 2.55
CA VAL A 183 -12.57 -3.66 1.82
C VAL A 183 -13.02 -4.17 0.44
N SER A 184 -12.56 -5.35 0.04
CA SER A 184 -12.97 -6.00 -1.20
C SER A 184 -14.27 -6.80 -1.04
N VAL A 185 -15.02 -6.93 -2.15
CA VAL A 185 -16.15 -7.86 -2.25
C VAL A 185 -15.72 -9.30 -1.96
N PHE A 186 -14.47 -9.65 -2.27
CA PHE A 186 -13.99 -11.03 -2.08
C PHE A 186 -13.72 -11.43 -0.65
N ARG A 187 -13.88 -10.54 0.33
CA ARG A 187 -13.86 -10.95 1.72
C ARG A 187 -14.87 -12.07 1.95
N ASP A 188 -16.11 -11.81 1.54
CA ASP A 188 -17.24 -12.72 1.73
C ASP A 188 -17.59 -13.55 0.49
N PHE A 189 -16.95 -13.27 -0.65
CA PHE A 189 -17.29 -13.88 -1.94
C PHE A 189 -16.07 -14.44 -2.68
N GLU A 190 -16.29 -15.39 -3.57
CA GLU A 190 -15.31 -15.97 -4.49
C GLU A 190 -15.92 -16.10 -5.89
N ILE A 191 -15.10 -16.20 -6.94
CA ILE A 191 -15.60 -16.44 -8.30
C ILE A 191 -15.54 -17.94 -8.59
N LYS A 192 -16.71 -18.56 -8.82
CA LYS A 192 -16.82 -19.94 -9.33
C LYS A 192 -17.50 -19.91 -10.69
N SER A 193 -16.82 -20.45 -11.70
CA SER A 193 -17.34 -20.54 -13.08
C SER A 193 -17.82 -19.19 -13.65
N GLY A 194 -17.10 -18.10 -13.36
CA GLY A 194 -17.44 -16.75 -13.83
C GLY A 194 -18.55 -16.06 -13.04
N VAL A 195 -19.09 -16.68 -11.99
CA VAL A 195 -20.12 -16.12 -11.12
C VAL A 195 -19.56 -15.84 -9.74
N LEU A 196 -19.89 -14.67 -9.18
CA LEU A 196 -19.56 -14.31 -7.81
C LEU A 196 -20.48 -15.09 -6.84
N VAL A 197 -19.91 -15.96 -6.02
CA VAL A 197 -20.62 -16.79 -5.03
C VAL A 197 -20.14 -16.47 -3.62
N ARG A 198 -21.01 -16.54 -2.63
CA ARG A 198 -20.62 -16.30 -1.23
C ARG A 198 -19.73 -17.44 -0.75
N LYS A 199 -18.60 -17.13 -0.10
CA LYS A 199 -17.75 -18.12 0.55
C LYS A 199 -18.56 -18.81 1.65
N PRO A 200 -18.39 -20.13 1.86
CA PRO A 200 -18.96 -20.79 3.02
C PRO A 200 -18.40 -20.09 4.26
N THR A 201 -19.29 -19.51 5.09
CA THR A 201 -18.90 -18.90 6.37
C THR A 201 -18.10 -19.94 7.15
N SER A 202 -16.81 -19.66 7.38
CA SER A 202 -16.03 -20.40 8.38
C SER A 202 -16.83 -20.34 9.69
N PRO A 203 -16.99 -21.46 10.43
CA PRO A 203 -17.73 -21.44 11.67
C PRO A 203 -17.15 -20.34 12.55
N ARG A 204 -17.96 -19.31 12.83
CA ARG A 204 -17.67 -18.38 13.92
C ARG A 204 -17.50 -19.26 15.15
N MET A 205 -16.40 -19.07 15.89
CA MET A 205 -16.22 -19.73 17.18
C MET A 205 -17.54 -19.63 17.95
N PRO A 206 -17.98 -20.72 18.60
CA PRO A 206 -19.24 -20.72 19.34
C PRO A 206 -19.25 -19.52 20.29
N ASP A 207 -20.38 -18.82 20.32
CA ASP A 207 -20.68 -17.88 21.39
C ASP A 207 -20.72 -18.71 22.68
N ASP A 208 -19.61 -18.75 23.42
CA ASP A 208 -19.61 -19.31 24.75
C ASP A 208 -20.51 -18.42 25.63
N ALA A 209 -21.63 -19.01 26.02
CA ALA A 209 -22.65 -18.50 26.92
C ALA A 209 -22.16 -18.33 28.36
#